data_AF-A0A1Z9LQ21-F1
#
_entry.id   AF-A0A1Z9LQ21-F1
#
_cell.length_a   1.000
_cell.length_b   1.000
_cell.length_c   1.000
_cell.angle_alpha   90.00
_cell.angle_beta   90.00
_cell.angle_gamma   90.00
#
_symmetry.space_group_name_H-M   'P 1'
#
loop_
_entity.id
_entity.type
_entity.pdbx_description
1 polymer ?
#
loop_
_entity_poly.entity_id
_entity_poly.type
_entity_poly.pdbx_seq_one_letter_code
_entity_poly.pdbx_strand_id
1 'polypeptide(L)' 'MKLAQRVVETPMGSTIDAIADGGFWVCDRDHNCREVRVLWEADALLRQHEQGFDYPYGTAFHHP' A
#
# COMPACT_ATOMS: atom_id res chain seq x y z
N MET A 1 -12.31 0.01 -11.65
CA MET A 1 -11.51 1.10 -11.04
C MET A 1 -10.25 1.31 -11.86
N LYS A 2 -9.79 2.55 -11.98
CA LYS A 2 -8.58 2.88 -12.75
C LYS A 2 -7.48 3.27 -11.78
N LEU A 3 -6.45 2.41 -11.67
CA LEU A 3 -5.23 2.72 -10.92
C LEU A 3 -4.52 3.86 -11.65
N ALA A 4 -4.17 4.91 -10.90
CA ALA A 4 -3.49 6.08 -11.41
C ALA A 4 -1.96 5.91 -11.34
N GLN A 5 -1.45 5.39 -10.23
CA GLN A 5 -0.01 5.28 -9.99
C GLN A 5 0.32 4.22 -8.92
N ARG A 6 1.33 3.38 -9.17
CA ARG A 6 1.95 2.51 -8.15
C ARG A 6 2.71 3.37 -7.14
N VAL A 7 2.33 3.31 -5.87
CA VAL A 7 2.98 4.03 -4.76
C VAL A 7 4.03 3.16 -4.11
N VAL A 8 3.67 1.92 -3.79
CA VAL A 8 4.56 0.94 -3.15
C VAL A 8 4.35 -0.42 -3.81
N GLU A 9 5.43 -1.15 -3.97
CA GLU A 9 5.42 -2.58 -4.24
C GLU A 9 6.42 -3.24 -3.30
N THR A 10 5.97 -4.27 -2.62
CA THR A 10 6.77 -5.00 -1.66
C THR A 10 7.37 -6.24 -2.33
N PRO A 11 8.54 -6.74 -1.87
CA PRO A 11 9.11 -7.98 -2.38
C PRO A 11 8.18 -9.19 -2.23
N MET A 12 7.26 -9.15 -1.26
CA MET A 12 6.29 -10.20 -1.01
C MET A 12 5.10 -10.19 -1.97
N GLY A 13 4.98 -9.16 -2.81
CA GLY A 13 3.92 -9.03 -3.82
C GLY A 13 2.71 -8.19 -3.38
N SER A 14 2.75 -7.58 -2.19
CA SER A 14 1.75 -6.60 -1.77
C SER A 14 2.02 -5.25 -2.43
N THR A 15 0.97 -4.52 -2.80
CA THR A 15 1.07 -3.20 -3.46
C THR A 15 0.20 -2.15 -2.80
N ILE A 16 0.60 -0.90 -2.93
CA ILE A 16 -0.27 0.26 -2.73
C ILE A 16 -0.31 1.00 -4.06
N ASP A 17 -1.50 1.16 -4.63
CA ASP A 17 -1.73 1.89 -5.86
C ASP A 17 -2.69 3.07 -5.59
N ALA A 18 -2.33 4.27 -6.01
CA ALA A 18 -3.22 5.42 -5.95
C ALA A 18 -4.34 5.26 -6.98
N ILE A 19 -5.58 5.60 -6.59
CA ILE A 19 -6.74 5.63 -7.49
C ILE A 19 -7.04 7.07 -7.91
N ALA A 20 -7.54 7.24 -9.13
CA ALA A 20 -7.81 8.55 -9.72
C ALA A 20 -8.81 9.40 -8.92
N ASP A 21 -9.69 8.75 -8.14
CA ASP A 21 -10.72 9.38 -7.32
C ASP A 21 -10.23 9.87 -5.94
N GLY A 22 -8.91 9.79 -5.66
CA GLY A 22 -8.31 10.38 -4.45
C GLY A 22 -8.22 9.45 -3.24
N GLY A 23 -8.05 8.15 -3.48
CA GLY A 23 -7.77 7.14 -2.45
C GLY A 23 -6.61 6.24 -2.83
N PHE A 24 -6.48 5.13 -2.11
CA PHE A 24 -5.46 4.13 -2.29
C PHE A 24 -6.07 2.73 -2.33
N TRP A 25 -5.47 1.89 -3.15
CA TRP A 25 -5.83 0.51 -3.35
C TRP A 25 -4.67 -0.33 -2.82
N VAL A 26 -4.90 -1.05 -1.74
CA VAL A 26 -3.89 -1.93 -1.14
C VAL A 26 -4.22 -3.35 -1.51
N CYS A 27 -3.30 -4.05 -2.17
CA CYS A 27 -3.45 -5.47 -2.47
C CYS A 27 -2.39 -6.26 -1.71
N ASP A 28 -2.75 -7.45 -1.23
CA ASP A 28 -1.79 -8.43 -0.77
C ASP A 28 -1.31 -9.35 -1.91
N ARG A 29 -0.37 -10.24 -1.59
CA ARG A 29 0.18 -11.24 -2.52
C ARG A 29 -0.87 -12.20 -3.12
N ASP A 30 -1.98 -12.38 -2.41
CA ASP A 30 -3.07 -13.29 -2.78
C ASP A 30 -4.15 -12.53 -3.58
N HIS A 31 -3.87 -11.29 -3.98
CA HIS A 31 -4.75 -10.38 -4.70
C HIS A 31 -6.01 -9.99 -3.91
N ASN A 32 -5.99 -10.10 -2.58
CA ASN A 32 -7.04 -9.51 -1.75
C ASN A 32 -6.77 -8.02 -1.66
N CYS A 33 -7.61 -7.25 -2.32
CA CYS A 33 -7.45 -5.82 -2.38
C CYS A 33 -8.50 -5.08 -1.55
N ARG A 34 -8.05 -3.98 -0.95
CA ARG A 34 -8.89 -3.10 -0.13
C ARG A 34 -8.66 -1.64 -0.51
N GLU A 35 -9.76 -0.94 -0.72
CA GLU A 35 -9.73 0.51 -0.87
C GLU A 35 -9.65 1.19 0.50
N VAL A 36 -8.77 2.17 0.60
CA VAL A 36 -8.69 3.08 1.74
C VAL A 36 -8.55 4.51 1.24
N ARG A 37 -9.05 5.46 2.02
CA ARG A 37 -9.06 6.87 1.61
C ARG A 37 -7.76 7.60 1.92
N VAL A 38 -6.95 7.07 2.82
CA VAL A 38 -5.78 7.74 3.39
C VAL A 38 -4.59 6.82 3.39
N LEU A 39 -3.42 7.37 3.07
CA LEU A 39 -2.22 6.57 2.86
C LEU A 39 -1.68 5.93 4.14
N TRP A 40 -1.87 6.55 5.31
CA TRP A 40 -1.44 5.97 6.57
C TRP A 40 -2.19 4.66 6.89
N GLU A 41 -3.48 4.59 6.52
CA GLU A 41 -4.29 3.39 6.67
C GLU A 41 -3.88 2.34 5.63
N ALA A 42 -3.48 2.79 4.45
CA ALA A 42 -2.91 1.93 3.41
C ALA A 42 -1.62 1.26 3.87
N ASP A 43 -0.72 2.04 4.47
CA ASP A 43 0.56 1.57 5.03
C ASP A 43 0.32 0.61 6.20
N ALA A 44 -0.63 0.92 7.08
CA ALA A 44 -0.98 0.03 8.19
C ALA A 44 -1.52 -1.33 7.71
N LEU A 45 -2.38 -1.33 6.70
CA LEU A 45 -2.87 -2.57 6.06
C LEU A 45 -1.74 -3.34 5.40
N LEU A 46 -0.89 -2.66 4.62
CA LEU A 46 0.27 -3.27 3.99
C LEU A 46 1.15 -3.99 5.03
N ARG A 47 1.46 -3.30 6.14
CA ARG A 47 2.22 -3.90 7.25
C ARG A 47 1.53 -5.11 7.86
N GLN A 48 0.20 -5.11 7.99
CA GLN A 48 -0.54 -6.28 8.47
C GLN A 48 -0.45 -7.46 7.51
N HIS A 49 -0.53 -7.20 6.19
CA HIS A 49 -0.36 -8.23 5.17
C HIS A 49 1.06 -8.82 5.14
N GLU A 50 2.03 -8.08 5.68
CA GLU A 50 3.44 -8.47 5.73
C GLU A 50 3.93 -8.82 7.14
N GLN A 51 3.04 -8.87 8.15
CA GLN A 51 3.39 -9.27 9.50
C GLN A 51 3.93 -10.71 9.49
N GLY A 52 5.27 -10.79 9.59
CA GLY A 52 6.06 -12.00 9.38
C GLY A 52 7.39 -11.73 8.65
N PHE A 53 7.50 -10.60 7.95
CA PHE A 53 8.71 -10.13 7.28
C PHE A 53 9.02 -8.70 7.75
N ASP A 54 10.04 -8.54 8.58
CA ASP A 54 10.49 -7.24 9.08
C ASP A 54 11.39 -6.58 8.02
N TYR A 55 10.78 -6.05 6.96
CA TYR A 55 11.49 -5.28 5.93
C TYR A 55 11.24 -3.78 6.11
N PRO A 56 12.29 -2.95 6.10
CA PRO A 56 12.11 -1.52 6.27
C PRO A 56 11.62 -0.91 4.96
N TYR A 57 10.30 -0.75 4.82
CA TYR A 57 9.75 0.17 3.82
C TYR A 57 10.05 1.58 4.30
N GLY A 58 11.11 2.16 3.75
CA GLY A 58 11.31 3.60 3.79
C GLY A 58 10.19 4.25 3.00
N THR A 59 9.04 4.46 3.64
CA THR A 59 8.06 5.41 3.13
C THR A 59 8.81 6.74 3.09
N ALA A 60 9.03 7.31 1.90
CA ALA A 60 9.74 8.58 1.72
C ALA A 60 8.93 9.78 2.25
N PHE A 61 8.28 9.62 3.40
CA PHE A 61 7.62 10.65 4.17
C PHE A 61 8.70 11.39 4.96
N HIS A 62 9.23 12.43 4.34
CA HIS A 62 9.83 13.52 5.08
C HIS A 62 8.72 14.18 5.92
N HIS A 63 8.70 13.92 7.23
CA HIS A 63 8.05 14.85 8.16
C HIS A 63 8.84 16.17 8.15
N PRO A 64 8.15 17.34 8.11
CA PRO A 64 8.80 18.65 8.21
C PRO A 64 9.42 18.90 9.59
#